data_AF-A0A257AS26-F1
#
_entry.id   AF-A0A257AS26-F1
#
_cell.length_a   1.000
_cell.length_b   1.000
_cell.length_c   1.000
_cell.angle_alpha   90.00
_cell.angle_beta   90.00
_cell.angle_gamma   90.00
#
_symmetry.space_group_name_H-M   'P 1'
#
loop_
_entity.id
_entity.type
_entity.pdbx_description
1 polymer ?
#
loop_
_entity_poly.entity_id
_entity_poly.type
_entity_poly.pdbx_seq_one_letter_code
_entity_poly.pdbx_strand_id
1 'polypeptide(L)'
;MEEVRAGKREMVKQFLEGLASLDFTLENITDGSKLEILLDRLDIPKAEETAYSRFKKYIQKRVVGKGEEFSFEKRKNVREALRIRVYLDMFVKSALGYLGITGGDVVYYTRLAYVLTKRLKSKRVVNWSEILERSSDLWNGGRVPDPKVGRAIAMLTAKVFYQLKHGKYRLGTPTPYELFPEESGGFKKPLRAKRHSTRKKSEDQLSEAIV
;
A
#
# COMPACT_ATOMS: atom_id res chain seq x y z
N MET A 1 31.23 10.27 -7.61
CA MET A 1 29.76 10.10 -7.50
C MET A 1 29.27 8.83 -8.19
N GLU A 2 29.85 8.43 -9.32
CA GLU A 2 29.44 7.25 -10.09
C GLU A 2 29.80 5.93 -9.41
N GLU A 3 31.01 5.83 -8.82
CA GLU A 3 31.45 4.66 -8.03
C GLU A 3 30.56 4.40 -6.79
N VAL A 4 30.12 5.46 -6.10
CA VAL A 4 29.22 5.36 -4.95
C VAL A 4 27.84 4.83 -5.36
N ARG A 5 27.36 5.22 -6.55
CA ARG A 5 26.09 4.72 -7.10
C ARG A 5 26.20 3.27 -7.57
N ALA A 6 27.33 2.91 -8.19
CA ALA A 6 27.62 1.53 -8.58
C ALA A 6 27.70 0.61 -7.36
N GLY A 7 28.41 1.03 -6.31
CA GLY A 7 28.50 0.30 -5.04
C GLY A 7 27.14 0.11 -4.37
N LYS A 8 26.29 1.16 -4.32
CA LYS A 8 24.90 1.03 -3.82
C LYS A 8 24.11 0.00 -4.64
N ARG A 9 24.19 0.08 -5.97
CA ARG A 9 23.45 -0.82 -6.87
C ARG A 9 23.81 -2.29 -6.64
N GLU A 10 25.09 -2.58 -6.46
CA GLU A 10 25.58 -3.93 -6.19
C GLU A 10 25.10 -4.44 -4.83
N MET A 11 25.23 -3.64 -3.77
CA MET A 11 24.71 -3.99 -2.44
C MET A 11 23.21 -4.28 -2.47
N VAL A 12 22.43 -3.49 -3.21
CA VAL A 12 20.99 -3.72 -3.36
C VAL A 12 20.72 -5.03 -4.09
N LYS A 13 21.42 -5.33 -5.18
CA LYS A 13 21.24 -6.59 -5.91
C LYS A 13 21.51 -7.80 -5.02
N GLN A 14 22.64 -7.80 -4.31
CA GLN A 14 23.00 -8.87 -3.38
C GLN A 14 21.96 -9.05 -2.28
N PHE A 15 21.43 -7.95 -1.75
CA PHE A 15 20.33 -8.02 -0.79
C PHE A 15 19.07 -8.64 -1.38
N LEU A 16 18.64 -8.23 -2.58
CA LEU A 16 17.44 -8.76 -3.24
C LEU A 16 17.61 -10.23 -3.63
N GLU A 17 18.80 -10.64 -4.05
CA GLU A 17 19.13 -12.05 -4.29
C GLU A 17 19.10 -12.85 -2.99
N GLY A 18 19.66 -12.29 -1.90
CA GLY A 18 19.56 -12.86 -0.56
C GLY A 18 18.11 -13.08 -0.14
N LEU A 19 17.23 -12.10 -0.37
CA LEU A 19 15.80 -12.23 -0.05
C LEU A 19 15.12 -13.39 -0.80
N ALA A 20 15.53 -13.69 -2.03
CA ALA A 20 14.99 -14.82 -2.79
C ALA A 20 15.39 -16.16 -2.18
N SER A 21 16.58 -16.24 -1.58
CA SER A 21 17.14 -17.49 -1.01
C SER A 21 16.76 -17.72 0.45
N LEU A 22 16.25 -16.71 1.16
CA LEU A 22 15.85 -16.85 2.56
C LEU A 22 14.62 -17.75 2.71
N ASP A 23 14.62 -18.57 3.75
CA ASP A 23 13.45 -19.30 4.21
C ASP A 23 12.47 -18.36 4.93
N PHE A 24 11.17 -18.66 4.83
CA PHE A 24 10.12 -17.90 5.51
C PHE A 24 10.05 -18.21 7.01
N THR A 25 11.15 -18.04 7.74
CA THR A 25 11.16 -18.14 9.21
C THR A 25 10.67 -16.83 9.84
N LEU A 26 10.15 -16.90 11.06
CA LEU A 26 9.74 -15.70 11.79
C LEU A 26 10.94 -14.76 12.02
N GLU A 27 12.09 -15.30 12.38
CA GLU A 27 13.34 -14.57 12.52
C GLU A 27 13.65 -13.74 11.27
N ASN A 28 13.66 -14.39 10.10
CA ASN A 28 13.88 -13.72 8.82
C ASN A 28 12.80 -12.66 8.53
N ILE A 29 11.54 -12.92 8.83
CA ILE A 29 10.45 -11.95 8.57
C ILE A 29 10.57 -10.72 9.49
N THR A 30 10.92 -10.92 10.76
CA THR A 30 11.01 -9.83 11.74
C THR A 30 12.28 -9.01 11.58
N ASP A 31 13.34 -9.60 11.03
CA ASP A 31 14.58 -8.87 10.74
C ASP A 31 14.36 -7.79 9.67
N GLY A 32 14.25 -6.56 10.13
CA GLY A 32 14.16 -5.37 9.28
C GLY A 32 15.51 -4.82 8.86
N SER A 33 16.62 -5.49 9.15
CA SER A 33 17.95 -5.04 8.77
C SER A 33 18.04 -4.83 7.26
N LYS A 34 18.84 -3.84 6.86
CA LYS A 34 19.15 -3.52 5.46
C LYS A 34 17.96 -3.07 4.59
N LEU A 35 16.72 -2.95 5.08
CA LEU A 35 15.62 -2.40 4.26
C LEU A 35 15.92 -0.99 3.73
N GLU A 36 16.62 -0.16 4.52
CA GLU A 36 16.97 1.21 4.14
C GLU A 36 17.86 1.30 2.91
N ILE A 37 18.59 0.24 2.55
CA ILE A 37 19.46 0.28 1.37
C ILE A 37 18.66 0.47 0.08
N LEU A 38 17.39 0.02 0.08
CA LEU A 38 16.46 0.19 -1.04
C LEU A 38 15.96 1.63 -1.17
N LEU A 39 16.14 2.46 -0.16
CA LEU A 39 15.56 3.78 -0.11
C LEU A 39 16.64 4.87 -0.16
N ASP A 40 16.23 6.03 -0.64
CA ASP A 40 16.94 7.28 -0.45
C ASP A 40 16.42 8.00 0.81
N ARG A 41 17.22 8.94 1.33
CA ARG A 41 16.91 9.67 2.57
C ARG A 41 15.54 10.36 2.56
N LEU A 42 15.06 10.76 1.39
CA LEU A 42 13.81 11.49 1.23
C LEU A 42 12.59 10.57 0.96
N ASP A 43 12.79 9.28 0.74
CA ASP A 43 11.71 8.38 0.35
C ASP A 43 10.70 8.17 1.47
N ILE A 44 11.18 8.01 2.71
CA ILE A 44 10.30 7.85 3.88
C ILE A 44 9.44 9.11 4.12
N PRO A 45 10.01 10.33 4.20
CA PRO A 45 9.20 11.55 4.28
C PRO A 45 8.18 11.69 3.14
N LYS A 46 8.60 11.42 1.89
CA LYS A 46 7.71 11.47 0.72
C LYS A 46 6.58 10.45 0.81
N ALA A 47 6.85 9.25 1.33
CA ALA A 47 5.85 8.23 1.54
C ALA A 47 4.81 8.65 2.58
N GLU A 48 5.22 9.26 3.69
CA GLU A 48 4.30 9.78 4.70
C GLU A 48 3.42 10.90 4.17
N GLU A 49 4.02 11.87 3.47
CA GLU A 49 3.27 12.96 2.84
C GLU A 49 2.26 12.43 1.81
N THR A 50 2.68 11.47 0.99
CA THR A 50 1.82 10.82 0.00
C THR A 50 0.67 10.06 0.67
N ALA A 51 0.96 9.29 1.72
CA ALA A 51 -0.06 8.56 2.47
C ALA A 51 -1.07 9.51 3.10
N TYR A 52 -0.60 10.60 3.71
CA TYR A 52 -1.46 11.60 4.34
C TYR A 52 -2.30 12.38 3.32
N SER A 53 -1.72 12.75 2.18
CA SER A 53 -2.44 13.38 1.06
C SER A 53 -3.55 12.48 0.52
N ARG A 54 -3.28 11.18 0.34
CA ARG A 54 -4.31 10.19 -0.05
C ARG A 54 -5.41 10.07 1.01
N PHE A 55 -5.04 10.08 2.29
CA PHE A 55 -6.01 10.05 3.39
C PHE A 55 -6.92 11.29 3.38
N LYS A 56 -6.34 12.49 3.29
CA LYS A 56 -7.08 13.75 3.15
C LYS A 56 -8.08 13.69 1.99
N LYS A 57 -7.62 13.29 0.79
CA LYS A 57 -8.50 13.14 -0.38
C LYS A 57 -9.64 12.15 -0.15
N TYR A 58 -9.37 11.05 0.56
CA TYR A 58 -10.37 10.05 0.90
C TYR A 58 -11.43 10.63 1.85
N ILE A 59 -11.02 11.30 2.93
CA ILE A 59 -11.92 11.95 3.89
C ILE A 59 -12.74 13.04 3.21
N GLN A 60 -12.12 13.90 2.40
CA GLN A 60 -12.82 14.93 1.64
C GLN A 60 -13.90 14.31 0.74
N LYS A 61 -13.61 13.19 0.07
CA LYS A 61 -14.57 12.52 -0.82
C LYS A 61 -15.72 11.86 -0.07
N ARG A 62 -15.45 11.18 1.06
CA ARG A 62 -16.43 10.32 1.75
C ARG A 62 -17.17 11.06 2.86
N VAL A 63 -16.45 11.78 3.72
CA VAL A 63 -17.04 12.50 4.86
C VAL A 63 -17.61 13.83 4.37
N VAL A 64 -16.78 14.70 3.81
CA VAL A 64 -17.23 16.05 3.39
C VAL A 64 -18.15 15.98 2.17
N GLY A 65 -17.79 15.18 1.17
CA GLY A 65 -18.52 15.10 -0.10
C GLY A 65 -19.80 14.29 -0.06
N LYS A 66 -19.91 13.28 0.83
CA LYS A 66 -21.08 12.40 0.92
C LYS A 66 -21.78 12.40 2.28
N GLY A 67 -21.24 13.09 3.29
CA GLY A 67 -21.79 13.12 4.64
C GLY A 67 -21.63 11.82 5.43
N GLU A 68 -20.69 10.94 5.06
CA GLU A 68 -20.50 9.68 5.79
C GLU A 68 -19.85 9.92 7.16
N GLU A 69 -20.47 9.40 8.22
CA GLU A 69 -19.90 9.48 9.57
C GLU A 69 -18.85 8.40 9.81
N PHE A 70 -17.63 8.83 10.13
CA PHE A 70 -16.50 7.95 10.37
C PHE A 70 -16.02 8.17 11.80
N SER A 71 -16.11 7.11 12.61
CA SER A 71 -15.52 7.09 13.96
C SER A 71 -13.99 7.25 13.91
N PHE A 72 -13.41 7.66 15.05
CA PHE A 72 -11.96 7.78 15.22
C PHE A 72 -11.23 6.51 14.76
N GLU A 73 -11.71 5.35 15.21
CA GLU A 73 -11.10 4.05 14.88
C GLU A 73 -11.22 3.72 13.38
N LYS A 74 -12.35 4.04 12.75
CA LYS A 74 -12.52 3.87 11.30
C LYS A 74 -11.53 4.75 10.52
N ARG A 75 -11.32 6.00 10.92
CA ARG A 75 -10.37 6.93 10.30
C ARG A 75 -8.93 6.46 10.47
N LYS A 76 -8.57 6.03 11.67
CA LYS A 76 -7.26 5.42 11.97
C LYS A 76 -6.99 4.22 11.08
N ASN A 77 -7.95 3.31 10.96
CA ASN A 77 -7.85 2.12 10.10
C ASN A 77 -7.69 2.49 8.61
N VAL A 78 -8.39 3.51 8.12
CA VAL A 78 -8.25 3.99 6.74
C VAL A 78 -6.88 4.63 6.51
N ARG A 79 -6.41 5.49 7.42
CA ARG A 79 -5.08 6.11 7.35
C ARG A 79 -4.00 5.02 7.31
N GLU A 80 -4.09 4.05 8.21
CA GLU A 80 -3.14 2.95 8.27
C GLU A 80 -3.15 2.11 6.99
N ALA A 81 -4.33 1.77 6.45
CA ALA A 81 -4.44 1.02 5.20
C ALA A 81 -3.82 1.76 4.00
N LEU A 82 -4.01 3.08 3.92
CA LEU A 82 -3.40 3.90 2.87
C LEU A 82 -1.89 3.99 3.03
N ARG A 83 -1.41 4.15 4.28
CA ARG A 83 0.02 4.20 4.59
C ARG A 83 0.72 2.89 4.23
N ILE A 84 0.16 1.75 4.65
CA ILE A 84 0.68 0.41 4.28
C ILE A 84 0.83 0.30 2.76
N ARG A 85 -0.19 0.72 2.01
CA ARG A 85 -0.16 0.65 0.55
C ARG A 85 0.95 1.51 -0.07
N VAL A 86 1.13 2.74 0.41
CA VAL A 86 2.17 3.65 -0.11
C VAL A 86 3.57 3.12 0.20
N TYR A 87 3.81 2.61 1.41
CA TYR A 87 5.09 2.04 1.77
C TYR A 87 5.41 0.80 0.95
N LEU A 88 4.46 -0.12 0.81
CA LEU A 88 4.65 -1.30 -0.02
C LEU A 88 4.94 -0.92 -1.47
N ASP A 89 4.21 0.02 -2.06
CA ASP A 89 4.48 0.52 -3.41
C ASP A 89 5.90 1.05 -3.54
N MET A 90 6.35 1.85 -2.58
CA MET A 90 7.69 2.44 -2.57
C MET A 90 8.79 1.37 -2.52
N PHE A 91 8.72 0.46 -1.55
CA PHE A 91 9.72 -0.61 -1.39
C PHE A 91 9.73 -1.57 -2.59
N VAL A 92 8.55 -2.02 -3.03
CA VAL A 92 8.43 -2.96 -4.15
C VAL A 92 8.91 -2.31 -5.45
N LYS A 93 8.48 -1.09 -5.76
CA LYS A 93 8.92 -0.42 -6.99
C LYS A 93 10.40 -0.10 -6.98
N SER A 94 10.96 0.26 -5.82
CA SER A 94 12.42 0.44 -5.70
C SER A 94 13.14 -0.88 -6.00
N ALA A 95 12.76 -1.97 -5.35
CA ALA A 95 13.34 -3.29 -5.58
C ALA A 95 13.27 -3.72 -7.05
N LEU A 96 12.10 -3.57 -7.68
CA LEU A 96 11.91 -3.89 -9.10
C LEU A 96 12.77 -3.02 -10.02
N GLY A 97 12.93 -1.73 -9.70
CA GLY A 97 13.80 -0.82 -10.45
C GLY A 97 15.27 -1.27 -10.42
N TYR A 98 15.76 -1.75 -9.27
CA TYR A 98 17.12 -2.31 -9.17
C TYR A 98 17.30 -3.62 -9.93
N LEU A 99 16.23 -4.42 -10.04
CA LEU A 99 16.18 -5.65 -10.83
C LEU A 99 15.96 -5.41 -12.33
N GLY A 100 15.77 -4.15 -12.76
CA GLY A 100 15.53 -3.81 -14.18
C GLY A 100 14.12 -4.15 -14.67
N ILE A 101 13.18 -4.42 -13.76
CA ILE A 101 11.80 -4.76 -14.09
C ILE A 101 10.99 -3.49 -14.29
N THR A 102 10.41 -3.34 -15.47
CA THR A 102 9.68 -2.14 -15.89
C THR A 102 8.36 -2.51 -16.59
N GLY A 103 7.56 -1.51 -16.93
CA GLY A 103 6.33 -1.71 -17.71
C GLY A 103 5.26 -2.55 -16.98
N GLY A 104 4.58 -3.41 -17.75
CA GLY A 104 3.45 -4.22 -17.27
C GLY A 104 3.83 -5.19 -16.16
N ASP A 105 5.07 -5.68 -16.15
CA ASP A 105 5.57 -6.67 -15.19
C ASP A 105 5.51 -6.15 -13.75
N VAL A 106 5.76 -4.84 -13.56
CA VAL A 106 5.66 -4.17 -12.26
C VAL A 106 4.30 -4.37 -11.61
N VAL A 107 3.24 -4.44 -12.41
CA VAL A 107 1.86 -4.59 -11.92
C VAL A 107 1.66 -5.96 -11.27
N TYR A 108 2.22 -7.03 -11.84
CA TYR A 108 2.09 -8.39 -11.30
C TYR A 108 2.75 -8.51 -9.93
N TYR A 109 3.98 -8.00 -9.78
CA TYR A 109 4.70 -8.02 -8.50
C TYR A 109 4.06 -7.11 -7.44
N THR A 110 3.57 -5.93 -7.84
CA THR A 110 2.83 -5.05 -6.92
C THR A 110 1.54 -5.70 -6.45
N ARG A 111 0.82 -6.39 -7.36
CA ARG A 111 -0.39 -7.15 -7.02
C ARG A 111 -0.08 -8.31 -6.07
N LEU A 112 1.02 -9.03 -6.30
CA LEU A 112 1.50 -10.07 -5.39
C LEU A 112 1.68 -9.52 -3.97
N ALA A 113 2.39 -8.39 -3.83
CA ALA A 113 2.60 -7.75 -2.53
C ALA A 113 1.29 -7.42 -1.80
N TYR A 114 0.28 -6.90 -2.52
CA TYR A 114 -1.02 -6.59 -1.92
C TYR A 114 -1.80 -7.83 -1.50
N VAL A 115 -1.79 -8.90 -2.31
CA VAL A 115 -2.46 -10.16 -1.97
C VAL A 115 -1.84 -10.76 -0.72
N LEU A 116 -0.52 -10.80 -0.65
CA LEU A 116 0.22 -11.29 0.52
C LEU A 116 -0.08 -10.45 1.76
N THR A 117 -0.03 -9.12 1.65
CA THR A 117 -0.36 -8.22 2.76
C THR A 117 -1.77 -8.46 3.30
N LYS A 118 -2.76 -8.70 2.42
CA LYS A 118 -4.12 -9.04 2.83
C LYS A 118 -4.17 -10.37 3.59
N ARG A 119 -3.46 -11.40 3.12
CA ARG A 119 -3.36 -12.70 3.82
C ARG A 119 -2.74 -12.51 5.22
N LEU A 120 -1.58 -11.85 5.29
CA LEU A 120 -0.84 -11.61 6.53
C LEU A 120 -1.61 -10.76 7.54
N LYS A 121 -2.26 -9.66 7.10
CA LYS A 121 -3.00 -8.72 7.97
C LYS A 121 -4.08 -9.41 8.81
N SER A 122 -4.67 -10.49 8.30
CA SER A 122 -5.77 -11.20 8.95
C SER A 122 -5.35 -12.25 9.97
N LYS A 123 -4.04 -12.45 10.18
CA LYS A 123 -3.49 -13.57 10.96
C LYS A 123 -2.42 -13.09 11.94
N ARG A 124 -2.24 -13.84 13.03
CA ARG A 124 -1.18 -13.59 14.01
C ARG A 124 0.19 -13.77 13.36
N VAL A 125 1.17 -12.96 13.78
CA VAL A 125 2.53 -12.95 13.20
C VAL A 125 3.19 -14.33 13.25
N VAL A 126 2.96 -15.11 14.31
CA VAL A 126 3.48 -16.48 14.46
C VAL A 126 3.10 -17.43 13.31
N ASN A 127 2.02 -17.14 12.59
CA ASN A 127 1.54 -17.96 11.47
C ASN A 127 2.02 -17.43 10.11
N TRP A 128 2.77 -16.33 10.06
CA TRP A 128 3.14 -15.69 8.79
C TRP A 128 4.05 -16.57 7.94
N SER A 129 4.97 -17.30 8.56
CA SER A 129 5.82 -18.31 7.94
C SER A 129 5.01 -19.31 7.11
N GLU A 130 4.07 -20.01 7.76
CA GLU A 130 3.19 -21.01 7.12
C GLU A 130 2.32 -20.38 6.01
N ILE A 131 1.84 -19.15 6.22
CA ILE A 131 1.04 -18.44 5.21
C ILE A 131 1.86 -18.14 3.97
N LEU A 132 3.12 -17.72 4.10
CA LEU A 132 4.00 -17.43 2.97
C LEU A 132 4.33 -18.71 2.21
N GLU A 133 4.69 -19.80 2.90
CA GLU A 133 4.95 -21.10 2.26
C GLU A 133 3.75 -21.60 1.46
N ARG A 134 2.56 -21.57 2.06
CA ARG A 134 1.30 -21.93 1.38
C ARG A 134 0.91 -20.99 0.25
N SER A 135 1.49 -19.80 0.20
CA SER A 135 1.26 -18.80 -0.85
C SER A 135 2.26 -18.91 -2.00
N SER A 136 3.12 -19.93 -2.02
CA SER A 136 4.13 -20.11 -3.07
C SER A 136 3.56 -20.27 -4.47
N ASP A 137 2.32 -20.77 -4.58
CA ASP A 137 1.54 -20.80 -5.81
C ASP A 137 1.40 -19.40 -6.46
N LEU A 138 1.42 -18.34 -5.66
CA LEU A 138 1.29 -16.97 -6.14
C LEU A 138 2.48 -16.49 -6.98
N TRP A 139 3.65 -17.11 -6.87
CA TRP A 139 4.82 -16.77 -7.70
C TRP A 139 5.37 -17.95 -8.50
N ASN A 140 5.14 -19.19 -8.08
CA ASN A 140 5.51 -20.38 -8.84
C ASN A 140 4.45 -20.75 -9.90
N GLY A 141 3.19 -20.33 -9.72
CA GLY A 141 2.06 -20.67 -10.60
C GLY A 141 1.87 -19.74 -11.80
N GLY A 142 2.93 -19.07 -12.29
CA GLY A 142 2.88 -18.21 -13.48
C GLY A 142 2.13 -16.88 -13.33
N ARG A 143 1.75 -16.49 -12.09
CA ARG A 143 1.09 -15.19 -11.83
C ARG A 143 2.06 -14.01 -11.83
N VAL A 144 3.36 -14.29 -11.82
CA VAL A 144 4.43 -13.32 -12.01
C VAL A 144 5.41 -13.85 -13.06
N PRO A 145 6.11 -12.97 -13.82
CA PRO A 145 7.03 -13.39 -14.89
C PRO A 145 8.21 -14.25 -14.41
N ASP A 146 8.88 -13.82 -13.35
CA ASP A 146 10.02 -14.51 -12.73
C ASP A 146 9.67 -14.94 -11.29
N PRO A 147 9.57 -16.25 -11.01
CA PRO A 147 9.31 -16.80 -9.68
C PRO A 147 10.36 -16.43 -8.62
N LYS A 148 11.65 -16.34 -8.98
CA LYS A 148 12.73 -15.95 -8.06
C LYS A 148 12.51 -14.52 -7.56
N VAL A 149 12.18 -13.62 -8.48
CA VAL A 149 11.79 -12.25 -8.13
C VAL A 149 10.51 -12.26 -7.30
N GLY A 150 9.53 -13.08 -7.67
CA GLY A 150 8.28 -13.22 -6.90
C GLY A 150 8.52 -13.61 -5.44
N ARG A 151 9.42 -14.57 -5.20
CA ARG A 151 9.84 -14.97 -3.85
C ARG A 151 10.55 -13.84 -3.10
N ALA A 152 11.47 -13.11 -3.75
CA ALA A 152 12.13 -11.95 -3.15
C ALA A 152 11.11 -10.86 -2.75
N ILE A 153 10.14 -10.56 -3.62
CA ILE A 153 9.06 -9.60 -3.35
C ILE A 153 8.14 -10.11 -2.23
N ALA A 154 7.90 -11.42 -2.12
CA ALA A 154 7.12 -11.99 -1.03
C ALA A 154 7.81 -11.79 0.33
N MET A 155 9.12 -12.10 0.41
CA MET A 155 9.91 -11.87 1.62
C MET A 155 10.00 -10.37 1.96
N LEU A 156 10.28 -9.52 0.97
CA LEU A 156 10.31 -8.06 1.15
C LEU A 156 8.98 -7.53 1.69
N THR A 157 7.86 -8.00 1.12
CA THR A 157 6.52 -7.61 1.54
C THR A 157 6.29 -7.96 3.01
N ALA A 158 6.64 -9.17 3.43
CA ALA A 158 6.46 -9.63 4.80
C ALA A 158 7.31 -8.79 5.78
N LYS A 159 8.60 -8.58 5.48
CA LYS A 159 9.51 -7.74 6.27
C LYS A 159 9.00 -6.31 6.39
N VAL A 160 8.66 -5.65 5.27
CA VAL A 160 8.15 -4.27 5.26
C VAL A 160 6.84 -4.17 6.05
N PHE A 161 5.92 -5.11 5.85
CA PHE A 161 4.64 -5.10 6.55
C PHE A 161 4.81 -5.32 8.06
N TYR A 162 5.72 -6.20 8.49
CA TYR A 162 6.07 -6.36 9.90
C TYR A 162 6.63 -5.06 10.48
N GLN A 163 7.59 -4.42 9.81
CA GLN A 163 8.21 -3.18 10.28
C GLN A 163 7.22 -2.01 10.36
N LEU A 164 6.19 -1.99 9.50
CA LEU A 164 5.08 -1.03 9.57
C LEU A 164 4.15 -1.24 10.77
N LYS A 165 3.98 -2.50 11.22
CA LYS A 165 3.06 -2.87 12.28
C LYS A 165 3.71 -2.87 13.66
N HIS A 166 4.94 -3.36 13.73
CA HIS A 166 5.61 -3.69 14.99
C HIS A 166 7.01 -3.09 15.12
N GLY A 167 7.62 -2.67 14.02
CA GLY A 167 9.03 -2.27 13.99
C GLY A 167 9.26 -0.77 13.75
N LYS A 168 10.38 -0.47 13.11
CA LYS A 168 10.92 0.90 12.97
C LYS A 168 10.07 1.86 12.14
N TYR A 169 9.17 1.33 11.31
CA TYR A 169 8.24 2.14 10.52
C TYR A 169 6.84 2.18 11.14
N ARG A 170 6.69 1.83 12.41
CA ARG A 170 5.40 1.88 13.09
C ARG A 170 4.88 3.31 13.15
N LEU A 171 3.61 3.48 12.80
CA LEU A 171 2.94 4.77 12.97
C LEU A 171 2.77 5.03 14.47
N GLY A 172 3.16 6.22 14.93
CA GLY A 172 2.83 6.69 16.27
C GLY A 172 1.31 6.79 16.49
N THR A 173 0.89 7.09 17.72
CA THR A 173 -0.54 7.33 17.98
C THR A 173 -0.98 8.58 17.21
N PRO A 174 -1.89 8.45 16.24
CA PRO A 174 -2.32 9.59 15.44
C PRO A 174 -3.11 10.58 16.30
N THR A 175 -2.87 11.87 16.10
CA THR A 175 -3.61 12.91 16.83
C THR A 175 -5.00 13.15 16.21
N PRO A 176 -5.95 13.73 16.96
CA PRO A 176 -7.24 14.14 16.40
C PRO A 176 -7.07 15.06 15.17
N TYR A 177 -6.17 16.04 15.22
CA TYR A 177 -5.90 16.94 14.09
C TYR A 177 -5.49 16.20 12.81
N GLU A 178 -4.74 15.11 12.94
CA GLU A 178 -4.37 14.30 11.78
C GLU A 178 -5.51 13.45 11.23
N LEU A 179 -6.46 13.02 12.08
CA LEU A 179 -7.58 12.17 11.66
C LEU A 179 -8.82 12.95 11.21
N PHE A 180 -8.96 14.20 11.65
CA PHE A 180 -10.04 15.13 11.31
C PHE A 180 -9.51 16.37 10.58
N PRO A 181 -8.92 16.19 9.37
CA PRO A 181 -8.37 17.30 8.59
C PRO A 181 -9.41 18.35 8.15
N GLU A 182 -10.70 18.01 8.19
CA GLU A 182 -11.81 18.92 7.88
C GLU A 182 -12.09 19.92 8.99
N GLU A 183 -11.89 19.53 10.23
CA GLU A 183 -12.11 20.39 11.40
C GLU A 183 -10.97 21.39 11.57
N SER A 184 -9.78 21.03 11.09
CA SER A 184 -8.55 21.84 11.15
C SER A 184 -8.35 22.76 9.93
N GLY A 185 -9.40 22.97 9.11
CA GLY A 185 -9.35 23.90 7.97
C GLY A 185 -8.51 23.42 6.77
N GLY A 186 -8.14 22.13 6.74
CA GLY A 186 -7.18 21.57 5.77
C GLY A 186 -7.72 21.31 4.36
N PHE A 187 -8.96 21.72 4.04
CA PHE A 187 -9.58 21.52 2.73
C PHE A 187 -9.89 22.85 2.05
N LYS A 188 -9.51 22.98 0.76
CA LYS A 188 -10.11 24.01 -0.11
C LYS A 188 -11.61 23.77 -0.11
N LYS A 189 -12.40 24.78 0.29
CA LYS A 189 -13.88 24.73 0.28
C LYS A 189 -14.34 24.14 -1.06
N PRO A 190 -15.25 23.15 -1.07
CA PRO A 190 -15.73 22.58 -2.32
C PRO A 190 -16.33 23.70 -3.18
N LEU A 191 -15.85 23.85 -4.42
CA LEU A 191 -16.55 24.61 -5.45
C LEU A 191 -17.92 23.96 -5.60
N ARG A 192 -18.94 24.62 -5.03
CA ARG A 192 -20.38 24.28 -5.03
C ARG A 192 -20.69 22.80 -5.27
N ALA A 193 -21.15 22.12 -4.22
CA ALA A 193 -21.84 20.85 -4.33
C ALA A 193 -22.71 20.84 -5.60
N LYS A 194 -22.33 20.05 -6.61
CA LYS A 194 -23.22 19.76 -7.73
C LYS A 194 -24.42 19.08 -7.09
N ARG A 195 -25.52 19.83 -6.93
CA ARG A 195 -26.82 19.26 -6.57
C ARG A 195 -27.04 18.11 -7.56
N HIS A 196 -27.05 16.88 -7.07
CA HIS A 196 -27.51 15.76 -7.86
C HIS A 196 -28.97 16.07 -8.22
N SER A 197 -29.19 16.50 -9.46
CA SER A 197 -30.51 16.60 -10.05
C SER A 197 -31.08 15.19 -10.11
N THR A 198 -31.86 14.80 -9.11
CA THR A 198 -32.79 13.68 -9.21
C THR A 198 -33.87 14.06 -10.21
N ARG A 199 -33.59 13.89 -11.50
CA ARG A 199 -34.63 13.90 -12.52
C ARG A 199 -35.40 12.59 -12.37
N LYS A 200 -36.37 12.58 -11.46
CA LYS A 200 -37.44 11.59 -11.41
C LYS A 200 -38.13 11.69 -12.77
N LYS A 201 -37.98 10.68 -13.64
CA LYS A 201 -38.90 10.51 -14.76
C LYS A 201 -40.26 10.27 -14.14
N SER A 202 -41.19 11.20 -14.31
CA SER A 202 -42.60 10.97 -14.10
C SER A 202 -43.06 9.96 -15.16
N GLU A 203 -43.21 8.70 -14.76
CA GLU A 203 -44.13 7.78 -15.42
C GLU A 203 -45.54 8.32 -15.12
N ASP A 204 -46.12 9.11 -16.03
CA ASP A 204 -47.54 9.46 -16.07
C ASP A 204 -47.81 10.35 -17.31
N GLN A 205 -47.53 9.86 -18.53
CA GLN A 205 -48.02 10.44 -19.80
C GLN A 205 -48.07 9.39 -20.94
N LEU A 206 -48.61 8.19 -20.68
CA LEU A 206 -48.85 7.17 -21.73
C LEU A 206 -50.29 6.62 -21.71
N SER A 207 -51.25 7.43 -21.29
CA SER A 207 -52.67 7.12 -21.40
C SER A 207 -53.42 8.32 -21.97
N GLU A 208 -53.26 8.57 -23.27
CA GLU A 208 -54.21 9.31 -24.12
C GLU A 208 -53.69 9.34 -25.57
N ALA A 209 -53.81 8.20 -26.26
CA ALA A 209 -53.82 8.12 -27.73
C ALA A 209 -54.18 6.71 -28.20
N ILE A 210 -55.36 6.21 -27.80
CA ILE A 210 -56.09 5.20 -28.57
C ILE A 210 -57.57 5.61 -28.53
N VAL A 211 -57.99 6.37 -29.55
CA VAL A 211 -59.34 6.37 -30.12
C VAL A 211 -59.15 6.33 -31.62
#